data_AF-A0A0H2SDV3-F1
#
_entry.id   AF-A0A0H2SDV3-F1
#
_cell.length_a   1.000
_cell.length_b   1.000
_cell.length_c   1.000
_cell.angle_alpha   90.00
_cell.angle_beta   90.00
_cell.angle_gamma   90.00
#
_symmetry.space_group_name_H-M   'P 1'
#
loop_
_entity.id
_entity.type
_entity.pdbx_description
1 polymer ?
#
loop_
_entity_poly.entity_id
_entity_poly.type
_entity_poly.pdbx_seq_one_letter_code
_entity_poly.pdbx_strand_id
1 'polypeptide(L)'
;MIDNKIINEIVTACKKDARLFSIVKEISQLNKEERLKIRRKASIVLKKEKSVDKEALTFYFVITEGDIVEEILRRINNGEKENA
;
A
#
# COMPACT_ATOMS: atom_id res chain seq x y z
N MET A 1 -14.95 -4.02 1.38
CA MET A 1 -14.34 -2.74 1.81
C MET A 1 -13.08 -3.09 2.59
N ILE A 2 -11.94 -2.48 2.29
CA ILE A 2 -10.70 -2.73 3.06
C ILE A 2 -10.87 -2.10 4.45
N ASP A 3 -10.47 -2.83 5.49
CA ASP A 3 -10.60 -2.37 6.87
C ASP A 3 -9.72 -1.12 7.11
N ASN A 4 -10.30 -0.11 7.76
CA ASN A 4 -9.61 1.12 8.14
C ASN A 4 -8.40 0.87 9.04
N LYS A 5 -8.42 -0.21 9.83
CA LYS A 5 -7.27 -0.65 10.64
C LYS A 5 -6.06 -0.98 9.77
N ILE A 6 -6.26 -1.72 8.68
CA ILE A 6 -5.20 -2.11 7.73
C ILE A 6 -4.63 -0.86 7.04
N ILE A 7 -5.49 0.09 6.66
CA ILE A 7 -5.06 1.37 6.07
C ILE A 7 -4.16 2.12 7.05
N ASN A 8 -4.52 2.19 8.34
CA ASN A 8 -3.73 2.86 9.36
C ASN A 8 -2.39 2.16 9.64
N GLU A 9 -2.35 0.83 9.59
CA GLU A 9 -1.10 0.06 9.71
C GLU A 9 -0.15 0.41 8.55
N ILE A 10 -0.66 0.48 7.32
CA ILE A 10 0.14 0.85 6.14
C ILE A 10 0.62 2.30 6.22
N VAL A 11 -0.24 3.25 6.61
CA VAL A 11 0.15 4.65 6.84
C VAL A 11 1.26 4.73 7.88
N THR A 12 1.13 4.00 8.99
CA THR A 12 2.15 3.95 10.04
C THR A 12 3.47 3.36 9.53
N ALA A 13 3.41 2.30 8.73
CA ALA A 13 4.59 1.68 8.13
C ALA A 13 5.29 2.64 7.15
N CYS A 14 4.53 3.34 6.29
CA CYS A 14 5.08 4.32 5.35
C CYS A 14 5.73 5.52 6.05
N LYS A 15 5.19 5.96 7.19
CA LYS A 15 5.80 7.02 8.01
C LYS A 15 7.12 6.58 8.65
N LYS A 16 7.33 5.27 8.87
CA LYS A 16 8.54 4.72 9.50
C LYS A 16 9.60 4.27 8.49
N ASP A 17 9.20 3.90 7.28
CA ASP A 17 10.11 3.43 6.23
C ASP A 17 9.85 4.16 4.91
N ALA A 18 10.79 5.05 4.54
CA ALA A 18 10.72 5.84 3.31
C ALA A 18 10.66 4.98 2.03
N ARG A 19 11.17 3.74 2.06
CA ARG A 19 11.11 2.84 0.90
C ARG A 19 9.69 2.36 0.67
N LEU A 20 8.95 2.04 1.75
CA LEU A 20 7.53 1.68 1.65
C LEU A 20 6.71 2.85 1.11
N PHE A 21 7.01 4.07 1.57
CA PHE A 21 6.36 5.28 1.05
C PHE A 21 6.64 5.48 -0.46
N SER A 22 7.89 5.31 -0.91
CA SER A 22 8.24 5.41 -2.34
C SER A 22 7.42 4.43 -3.18
N ILE A 23 7.32 3.17 -2.74
CA ILE A 23 6.54 2.14 -3.44
C ILE A 23 5.07 2.54 -3.56
N VAL A 24 4.46 3.03 -2.47
CA VAL A 24 3.06 3.49 -2.49
C VAL A 24 2.86 4.66 -3.45
N LYS A 25 3.79 5.62 -3.45
CA LYS A 25 3.76 6.79 -4.34
C LYS A 25 3.94 6.42 -5.80
N GLU A 26 4.83 5.47 -6.11
CA GLU A 26 5.02 4.97 -7.47
C GLU A 26 3.74 4.26 -7.95
N ILE A 27 3.15 3.39 -7.13
CA ILE A 27 1.93 2.66 -7.49
C ILE A 27 0.73 3.59 -7.68
N SER A 28 0.64 4.69 -6.93
CA SER A 28 -0.44 5.68 -7.12
C SER A 28 -0.37 6.42 -8.45
N GLN A 29 0.80 6.44 -9.12
CA GLN A 29 0.95 7.06 -10.43
C GLN A 29 0.58 6.11 -11.58
N LEU A 30 0.45 4.82 -11.31
CA LEU A 30 0.11 3.80 -12.29
C LEU A 30 -1.37 3.80 -12.64
N ASN A 31 -1.69 3.39 -13.86
CA ASN A 31 -3.07 3.18 -14.27
C ASN A 31 -3.64 1.86 -13.71
N LYS A 32 -4.95 1.69 -13.85
CA LYS A 32 -5.67 0.50 -13.34
C LYS A 32 -5.10 -0.83 -13.85
N GLU A 33 -4.70 -0.89 -15.12
CA GLU A 33 -4.17 -2.12 -15.72
C GLU A 33 -2.81 -2.49 -15.14
N GLU A 34 -1.93 -1.51 -14.96
CA GLU A 34 -0.61 -1.68 -14.37
C GLU A 34 -0.69 -2.11 -12.91
N ARG A 35 -1.56 -1.48 -12.11
CA ARG A 35 -1.82 -1.90 -10.72
C ARG A 35 -2.31 -3.33 -10.64
N LEU A 36 -3.19 -3.75 -11.57
CA LEU A 36 -3.68 -5.12 -11.65
C LEU A 36 -2.56 -6.12 -12.00
N LYS A 37 -1.63 -5.75 -12.90
CA LYS A 37 -0.45 -6.56 -13.23
C LYS A 37 0.43 -6.79 -12.00
N ILE A 38 0.68 -5.75 -11.20
CA ILE A 38 1.45 -5.85 -9.95
C ILE A 38 0.76 -6.80 -8.98
N ARG A 39 -0.54 -6.63 -8.74
CA ARG A 39 -1.32 -7.50 -7.85
C ARG A 39 -1.25 -8.96 -8.25
N ARG A 40 -1.40 -9.25 -9.54
CA ARG A 40 -1.31 -10.61 -10.08
C ARG A 40 0.08 -11.19 -9.85
N LYS A 41 1.14 -10.42 -10.15
CA LYS A 41 2.52 -10.85 -9.94
C LYS A 41 2.83 -11.12 -8.47
N ALA A 42 2.39 -10.25 -7.56
CA ALA A 42 2.54 -10.45 -6.11
C ALA A 42 1.86 -11.76 -5.66
N SER A 43 0.67 -12.05 -6.19
CA SER A 43 -0.07 -13.27 -5.87
C SER A 43 0.60 -14.56 -6.37
N ILE A 44 1.41 -14.47 -7.43
CA ILE A 44 2.16 -15.60 -7.99
C ILE A 44 3.47 -15.82 -7.22
N VAL A 45 4.18 -14.74 -6.91
CA VAL A 45 5.50 -14.79 -6.27
C VAL A 45 5.40 -15.11 -4.78
N LEU A 46 4.41 -14.53 -4.09
CA LEU A 46 4.23 -14.72 -2.66
C LEU A 46 3.45 -16.00 -2.40
N LYS A 47 4.18 -17.06 -2.07
CA LYS A 47 3.60 -18.34 -1.67
C LYS A 47 3.06 -18.16 -0.25
N LYS A 48 1.74 -18.21 -0.06
CA LYS A 48 1.02 -17.96 1.22
C LYS A 48 1.39 -18.92 2.38
N GLU A 49 2.49 -19.63 2.29
CA GLU A 49 3.02 -20.62 3.22
C GLU A 49 3.69 -19.95 4.43
N LYS A 50 4.34 -18.79 4.23
CA LYS A 50 4.99 -18.02 5.30
C LYS A 50 4.13 -16.84 5.74
N SER A 51 4.22 -16.45 7.01
CA SER A 51 3.51 -15.28 7.58
C SER A 51 3.90 -13.99 6.86
N VAL A 52 5.20 -13.80 6.60
CA VAL A 52 5.74 -12.62 5.89
C VAL A 52 5.14 -12.50 4.49
N ASP A 53 4.97 -13.62 3.77
CA ASP A 53 4.38 -13.60 2.43
C ASP A 53 2.90 -13.20 2.46
N LYS A 54 2.16 -13.54 3.54
CA LYS A 54 0.77 -13.10 3.73
C LYS A 54 0.67 -11.61 4.00
N GLU A 55 1.59 -11.05 4.79
CA GLU A 55 1.64 -9.61 5.06
C GLU A 55 2.01 -8.82 3.81
N ALA A 56 3.04 -9.27 3.06
CA ALA A 56 3.42 -8.68 1.79
C ALA A 56 2.26 -8.75 0.77
N LEU A 57 1.52 -9.86 0.74
CA LEU A 57 0.37 -10.00 -0.16
C LEU A 57 -0.74 -9.03 0.22
N THR A 58 -1.03 -8.90 1.51
CA THR A 58 -1.99 -7.92 2.02
C THR A 58 -1.58 -6.51 1.63
N PHE A 59 -0.31 -6.14 1.81
CA PHE A 59 0.22 -4.85 1.42
C PHE A 59 0.00 -4.56 -0.07
N TYR A 60 0.46 -5.45 -0.96
CA TYR A 60 0.28 -5.26 -2.40
C TYR A 60 -1.19 -5.27 -2.83
N PHE A 61 -2.04 -6.05 -2.18
CA PHE A 61 -3.48 -6.05 -2.46
C PHE A 61 -4.09 -4.68 -2.15
N VAL A 62 -3.77 -4.12 -0.98
CA VAL A 62 -4.33 -2.86 -0.50
C VAL A 62 -3.85 -1.68 -1.35
N ILE A 63 -2.54 -1.55 -1.58
CA ILE A 63 -1.99 -0.38 -2.28
C ILE A 63 -2.25 -0.37 -3.78
N THR A 64 -2.74 -1.47 -4.35
CA THR A 64 -3.16 -1.53 -5.77
C THR A 64 -4.63 -1.18 -5.97
N GLU A 65 -5.41 -1.04 -4.90
CA GLU A 65 -6.76 -0.46 -4.96
C GLU A 65 -6.65 1.07 -5.10
N GLY A 66 -7.27 1.64 -6.13
CA GLY A 66 -7.04 3.04 -6.50
C GLY A 66 -7.48 4.05 -5.45
N ASP A 67 -8.73 3.94 -5.01
CA ASP A 67 -9.27 4.85 -3.99
C ASP A 67 -8.50 4.73 -2.66
N ILE A 68 -7.93 3.56 -2.40
CA ILE A 68 -7.22 3.25 -1.15
C ILE A 68 -5.80 3.79 -1.16
N VAL A 69 -5.07 3.66 -2.28
CA VAL A 69 -3.70 4.20 -2.39
C VAL A 69 -3.71 5.72 -2.30
N GLU A 70 -4.72 6.38 -2.88
CA GLU A 70 -4.92 7.82 -2.78
C GLU A 70 -5.24 8.25 -1.34
N GLU A 71 -6.10 7.51 -0.65
CA GLU A 71 -6.42 7.76 0.75
C GLU A 71 -5.20 7.59 1.68
N ILE A 72 -4.36 6.58 1.45
CA ILE A 72 -3.11 6.39 2.19
C ILE A 72 -2.20 7.61 2.02
N LEU A 73 -1.98 8.05 0.78
CA LEU A 73 -1.15 9.23 0.49
C LEU A 73 -1.72 10.51 1.12
N ARG A 74 -3.04 10.69 1.04
CA ARG A 74 -3.72 11.83 1.68
C ARG A 74 -3.48 11.85 3.19
N ARG A 75 -3.60 10.71 3.88
CA ARG A 75 -3.36 10.62 5.33
C ARG A 75 -1.91 10.85 5.74
N ILE A 76 -0.97 10.42 4.90
CA ILE A 76 0.46 10.68 5.14
C ILE A 76 0.71 12.18 5.04
N ASN A 77 0.31 12.81 3.93
CA ASN A 77 0.55 14.23 3.66
C ASN A 77 -0.21 15.17 4.61
N ASN A 78 -1.43 14.82 5.04
CA ASN A 78 -2.20 15.64 5.98
C ASN A 78 -1.61 15.59 7.40
N GLY A 79 -1.03 14.46 7.81
CA GLY A 79 -0.33 14.36 9.10
C GLY A 79 0.98 15.17 9.15
N GLU A 80 1.54 15.53 8.00
CA GLU A 80 2.69 16.44 7.93
C GLU A 80 2.27 17.91 8.09
N LYS A 81 1.07 18.29 7.60
CA LYS A 81 0.55 19.66 7.69
C LYS A 81 0.10 20.09 9.09
N GLU A 82 -0.24 19.15 9.97
CA GLU A 82 -0.62 19.46 11.36
C GLU A 82 0.60 19.69 12.28
N ASN A 83 1.81 19.41 11.81
CA ASN A 83 3.06 19.52 12.57
C ASN A 83 4.06 20.55 11.98
N ALA A 84 3.62 21.38 11.02
CA ALA A 84 4.39 22.43 10.37
C ALA A 84 3.82 23.81 10.72
#